data_AF-A0A7Y2DLG2-F1
#
_entry.id   AF-A0A7Y2DLG2-F1
#
_cell.length_a   1.000
_cell.length_b   1.000
_cell.length_c   1.000
_cell.angle_alpha   90.00
_cell.angle_beta   90.00
_cell.angle_gamma   90.00
#
_symmetry.space_group_name_H-M   'P 1'
#
loop_
_entity.id
_entity.type
_entity.pdbx_description
1 polymer ?
#
loop_
_entity_poly.entity_id
_entity_poly.type
_entity_poly.pdbx_seq_one_letter_code
_entity_poly.pdbx_strand_id
1 'polypeptide(L)' 'QHVEVYQISDYSVEKGIYGYAKETGADLIAIPTHGRSGLAHFFKGSIGEDLANHANLPVMTFRI' A
#
# COMPACT_ATOMS: atom_id res chain seq x y z
N GLN A 1 -11.94 19.14 -3.07
CA GLN A 1 -12.05 17.82 -2.43
C GLN A 1 -11.32 17.90 -1.10
N HIS A 2 -11.95 17.48 0.00
CA HIS A 2 -11.26 17.36 1.29
C HIS A 2 -10.40 16.09 1.23
N VAL A 3 -9.10 16.25 1.47
CA VAL A 3 -8.16 15.13 1.63
C VAL A 3 -7.62 15.21 3.04
N GLU A 4 -7.79 14.14 3.80
CA GLU A 4 -7.21 14.02 5.13
C GLU A 4 -5.88 13.27 5.00
N VAL A 5 -4.85 13.79 5.68
CA VAL A 5 -3.50 13.24 5.64
C VAL A 5 -3.11 12.82 7.04
N TYR A 6 -2.72 11.56 7.18
CA TYR A 6 -2.30 10.96 8.45
C TYR A 6 -0.87 10.47 8.31
N GLN A 7 -0.04 10.76 9.33
CA GLN A 7 1.30 10.22 9.44
C GLN A 7 1.30 9.12 10.49
N ILE A 8 1.62 7.90 10.06
CA ILE A 8 1.65 6.71 10.90
C ILE A 8 3.10 6.20 10.99
N SER A 9 3.55 5.91 12.21
CA SER A 9 4.85 5.28 12.48
C SER A 9 4.61 3.91 13.10
N ASP A 10 5.06 2.86 12.43
CA ASP A 10 4.96 1.47 12.91
C ASP A 10 6.29 0.75 12.58
N TYR A 11 6.42 -0.49 13.05
CA TYR A 11 7.59 -1.34 12.84
C TYR A 11 7.87 -1.61 11.35
N SER A 12 6.82 -1.66 10.51
CA SER A 12 6.95 -1.76 9.06
C SER A 12 5.84 -0.96 8.38
N VAL A 13 6.02 -0.64 7.09
CA VAL A 13 5.02 0.13 6.32
C VAL A 13 3.70 -0.62 6.24
N GLU A 14 3.75 -1.93 6.01
CA GLU A 14 2.58 -2.81 5.90
C GLU A 14 1.80 -2.84 7.21
N LYS A 15 2.48 -2.92 8.36
CA LYS A 15 1.82 -2.86 9.66
C LYS A 15 1.11 -1.53 9.88
N GLY A 16 1.76 -0.42 9.54
CA GLY A 16 1.14 0.90 9.62
C GLY A 16 -0.13 1.00 8.76
N ILE A 17 -0.06 0.49 7.53
CA ILE A 17 -1.21 0.48 6.60
C ILE A 17 -2.34 -0.40 7.15
N TYR A 18 -2.05 -1.64 7.58
CA TYR A 18 -3.07 -2.56 8.10
C TYR A 18 -3.69 -2.08 9.41
N GLY A 19 -2.88 -1.53 10.32
CA GLY A 19 -3.34 -0.96 11.58
C GLY A 19 -4.32 0.19 11.33
N TYR A 20 -3.92 1.13 10.47
CA TYR A 20 -4.76 2.27 10.14
C TYR A 20 -6.04 1.88 9.37
N ALA A 21 -5.94 0.96 8.41
CA ALA A 21 -7.10 0.45 7.69
C ALA A 21 -8.10 -0.23 8.64
N LYS A 22 -7.62 -0.97 9.64
CA LYS A 22 -8.47 -1.58 10.67
C LYS A 22 -9.11 -0.53 11.58
N GLU A 23 -8.35 0.47 12.02
CA GLU A 23 -8.84 1.54 12.90
C GLU A 23 -9.95 2.37 12.25
N THR A 24 -9.79 2.64 10.95
CA THR A 24 -10.75 3.43 10.16
C THR A 24 -11.89 2.63 9.57
N GLY A 25 -11.82 1.30 9.63
CA GLY A 25 -12.81 0.42 9.00
C GLY A 25 -12.79 0.50 7.47
N ALA A 26 -11.61 0.64 6.86
CA ALA A 26 -11.46 0.77 5.42
C ALA A 26 -11.83 -0.52 4.67
N ASP A 27 -12.50 -0.37 3.53
CA ASP A 27 -12.92 -1.48 2.65
C ASP A 27 -11.93 -1.79 1.51
N LEU A 28 -10.99 -0.87 1.22
CA LEU A 28 -10.04 -0.96 0.10
C LEU A 28 -8.74 -0.22 0.43
N ILE A 29 -7.61 -0.79 0.01
CA ILE A 29 -6.31 -0.10 -0.03
C ILE A 29 -5.99 0.27 -1.48
N ALA A 30 -5.77 1.56 -1.76
CA ALA A 30 -5.44 2.06 -3.09
C ALA A 30 -4.01 2.61 -3.12
N ILE A 31 -3.17 2.11 -4.05
CA ILE A 31 -1.73 2.41 -4.08
C ILE A 31 -1.33 2.87 -5.49
N PRO A 32 -0.88 4.14 -5.65
CA PRO A 32 -0.25 4.57 -6.88
C PRO A 32 1.11 3.89 -7.05
N THR A 33 1.41 3.43 -8.26
CA THR A 33 2.70 2.82 -8.61
C THR A 33 3.27 3.46 -9.88
N HIS A 34 4.60 3.52 -10.00
CA HIS A 34 5.23 4.00 -11.23
C HIS A 34 5.27 2.96 -12.36
N GLY A 35 4.79 1.74 -12.12
CA GLY A 35 4.73 0.68 -13.15
C GLY A 35 6.07 0.30 -13.78
N ARG A 36 7.17 0.32 -13.00
CA ARG A 36 8.53 -0.01 -13.47
C ARG A 36 8.57 -1.47 -13.94
N SER A 37 9.06 -1.71 -15.16
CA SER A 37 9.22 -3.05 -15.76
C SER A 37 10.70 -3.38 -16.01
N GLY A 38 11.07 -4.67 -16.03
CA GLY A 38 12.45 -5.14 -16.31
C GLY A 38 13.34 -5.24 -15.06
N LEU A 39 14.68 -5.11 -15.19
CA LEU A 39 15.66 -5.20 -14.07
C LEU A 39 15.38 -4.27 -12.87
N ALA A 40 14.49 -3.28 -13.03
CA ALA A 40 13.95 -2.47 -11.94
C ALA A 40 13.05 -3.25 -10.95
N HIS A 41 12.60 -4.46 -11.31
CA HIS A 41 11.87 -5.41 -10.47
C HIS A 41 12.81 -6.23 -9.54
N PHE A 42 14.14 -6.12 -9.72
CA PHE A 42 15.15 -6.83 -8.91
C PHE A 42 15.62 -6.04 -7.67
N PHE A 43 15.15 -4.81 -7.49
CA PHE A 43 15.31 -4.14 -6.20
C PHE A 43 14.17 -4.63 -5.31
N LYS A 44 14.47 -5.47 -4.30
CA LYS A 44 13.63 -5.89 -3.16
C LYS A 44 12.13 -5.59 -3.36
N GLY A 45 11.30 -6.63 -3.57
CA GLY A 45 9.84 -6.57 -3.81
C GLY A 45 9.14 -5.28 -3.36
N SER A 46 8.28 -4.73 -4.21
CA SER A 46 7.68 -3.42 -3.91
C SER A 46 6.63 -3.53 -2.80
N ILE A 47 6.45 -2.46 -2.01
CA ILE A 47 5.37 -2.38 -1.00
C ILE A 47 4.00 -2.70 -1.64
N GLY A 48 3.77 -2.26 -2.88
CA GLY A 48 2.53 -2.56 -3.60
C GLY A 48 2.35 -4.05 -3.92
N GLU A 49 3.44 -4.76 -4.20
CA GLU A 49 3.46 -6.21 -4.42
C GLU A 49 3.24 -6.97 -3.11
N ASP A 50 3.93 -6.57 -2.04
CA ASP A 50 3.77 -7.19 -0.72
C ASP A 50 2.34 -7.04 -0.19
N LEU A 51 1.74 -5.86 -0.36
CA LEU A 51 0.34 -5.61 0.00
C LEU A 51 -0.63 -6.38 -0.90
N ALA A 52 -0.45 -6.36 -2.21
CA ALA A 52 -1.34 -7.08 -3.12
C ALA A 52 -1.34 -8.61 -2.86
N ASN A 53 -0.21 -9.17 -2.43
CA ASN A 53 -0.07 -10.60 -2.18
C ASN A 53 -0.49 -11.04 -0.77
N HIS A 54 -0.48 -10.14 0.23
CA HIS A 54 -0.67 -10.52 1.64
C HIS A 54 -1.75 -9.73 2.39
N ALA A 55 -2.37 -8.72 1.79
CA ALA A 55 -3.41 -7.96 2.45
C ALA A 55 -4.71 -8.78 2.59
N ASN A 56 -5.36 -8.66 3.75
CA ASN A 56 -6.69 -9.21 3.96
C ASN A 56 -7.80 -8.36 3.30
N LEU A 57 -7.49 -7.10 2.98
CA LEU A 57 -8.39 -6.20 2.26
C LEU A 57 -8.07 -6.23 0.76
N PRO A 58 -9.07 -5.99 -0.11
CA PRO A 58 -8.80 -5.75 -1.52
C PRO A 58 -7.75 -4.64 -1.70
N VAL A 59 -6.83 -4.86 -2.65
CA VAL A 59 -5.79 -3.89 -3.02
C VAL A 59 -5.96 -3.48 -4.47
N MET A 60 -6.09 -2.19 -4.72
CA MET A 60 -6.13 -1.61 -6.06
C MET A 60 -4.83 -0.86 -6.32
N THR A 61 -4.09 -1.30 -7.34
CA THR A 61 -2.94 -0.56 -7.84
C THR A 61 -3.31 0.18 -9.11
N PHE A 62 -2.79 1.39 -9.27
CA PHE A 62 -2.93 2.14 -10.52
C PHE A 62 -1.58 2.78 -10.87
N ARG A 63 -1.34 2.90 -12.17
CA ARG A 63 -0.10 3.47 -12.68
C ARG A 63 -0.22 4.99 -12.73
N ILE A 64 0.81 5.68 -12.24
CA ILE A 64 0.99 7.13 -12.37
C ILE A 64 2.19 7.46 -13.25
#